data_AF-A0AA88HR34-F1
#
_entry.id   AF-A0AA88HR34-F1
#
_cell.length_a   1.000
_cell.length_b   1.000
_cell.length_c   1.000
_cell.angle_alpha   90.00
_cell.angle_beta   90.00
_cell.angle_gamma   90.00
#
_symmetry.space_group_name_H-M   'P 1'
#
loop_
_entity.id
_entity.type
_entity.pdbx_description
1 polymer ?
#
loop_
_entity_poly.entity_id
_entity_poly.type
_entity_poly.pdbx_seq_one_letter_code
_entity_poly.pdbx_strand_id
1 'polypeptide(L)'
;MDPLDPTDLLVWLPVSFVLPTLRRRRKDKKHHHKRYAEFADDSESRLTDLQRLFNPNLTDYFFDLNLGPLLSRVDGYYGLLGVEDEQCRYLIDCYAGNLGEDLSPISDLLLTLYRTSEEFERPSTFSRPLLRFFRHYWAFKKGSSRQSFDCKTEFNECNQDVNQFINWTALKFWQELSTLLSLQLQDE
;
A
#
# COMPACT_ATOMS: atom_id res chain seq x y z
N MET A 1 17.90 -13.21 -20.34
CA MET A 1 17.93 -11.75 -20.42
C MET A 1 17.60 -11.42 -21.85
N ASP A 2 16.31 -11.27 -22.13
CA ASP A 2 15.84 -10.87 -23.46
C ASP A 2 16.16 -9.40 -23.70
N PRO A 3 16.46 -9.00 -24.95
CA PRO A 3 16.80 -7.62 -25.26
C PRO A 3 15.54 -6.75 -25.15
N LEU A 4 15.63 -5.70 -24.35
CA LEU A 4 14.59 -4.67 -24.21
C LEU A 4 14.28 -4.05 -25.57
N ASP A 5 13.00 -4.04 -25.94
CA ASP A 5 12.46 -3.38 -27.13
C ASP A 5 12.61 -1.84 -26.96
N PRO A 6 13.16 -1.10 -27.94
CA PRO A 6 13.42 0.35 -27.83
C PRO A 6 12.18 1.25 -27.60
N THR A 7 10.98 0.69 -27.47
CA THR A 7 9.75 1.42 -27.12
C THR A 7 9.37 1.37 -25.64
N ASP A 8 10.05 0.57 -24.81
CA ASP A 8 9.75 0.51 -23.37
C ASP A 8 10.40 1.68 -22.64
N LEU A 9 9.60 2.73 -22.41
CA LEU A 9 9.97 3.86 -21.58
C LEU A 9 9.89 3.46 -20.10
N LEU A 10 11.02 3.06 -19.53
CA LEU A 10 11.12 2.81 -18.09
C LEU A 10 11.08 4.15 -17.34
N VAL A 11 9.91 4.54 -16.81
CA VAL A 11 9.77 5.72 -15.95
C VAL A 11 9.64 5.28 -14.50
N TRP A 12 10.58 5.75 -13.68
CA TRP A 12 10.53 5.59 -12.23
C TRP A 12 9.54 6.58 -11.63
N LEU A 13 8.42 6.08 -11.13
CA LEU A 13 7.41 6.88 -10.44
C LEU A 13 7.36 6.50 -8.96
N PRO A 14 7.41 7.45 -8.03
CA PRO A 14 7.24 7.15 -6.62
C PRO A 14 5.83 6.60 -6.38
N VAL A 15 5.71 5.60 -5.50
CA VAL A 15 4.43 4.94 -5.17
C VAL A 15 3.34 5.94 -4.74
N SER A 16 3.72 7.08 -4.16
CA SER A 16 2.82 8.18 -3.80
C SER A 16 2.12 8.86 -4.99
N PHE A 17 2.70 8.81 -6.19
CA PHE A 17 2.07 9.31 -7.42
C PHE A 17 1.06 8.32 -8.00
N VAL A 18 1.30 7.04 -7.76
CA VAL A 18 0.62 5.93 -8.45
C VAL A 18 -0.57 5.44 -7.65
N LEU A 19 -0.47 5.43 -6.32
CA LEU A 19 -1.62 5.12 -5.49
C LEU A 19 -2.65 6.26 -5.64
N PRO A 20 -3.90 5.97 -6.05
CA PRO A 20 -4.91 6.98 -6.27
C PRO A 20 -5.43 7.52 -4.94
N THR A 21 -4.60 8.31 -4.26
CA THR A 21 -4.85 8.86 -2.94
C THR A 21 -5.65 10.16 -3.08
N LEU A 22 -6.95 10.04 -3.36
CA LEU A 22 -7.85 11.18 -3.13
C LEU A 22 -8.05 11.30 -1.63
N ARG A 23 -7.16 12.03 -0.95
CA ARG A 23 -7.34 12.50 0.42
C ARG A 23 -8.63 13.34 0.48
N ARG A 24 -9.79 12.70 0.65
CA ARG A 24 -11.05 13.38 0.91
C ARG A 24 -10.98 13.84 2.36
N ARG A 25 -10.26 14.95 2.57
CA ARG A 25 -10.11 15.66 3.84
C ARG A 25 -11.51 15.87 4.40
N ARG A 26 -11.97 15.01 5.31
CA ARG A 26 -13.10 15.35 6.17
C ARG A 26 -12.62 16.57 6.93
N LYS A 27 -13.13 17.74 6.55
CA LYS A 27 -12.92 18.98 7.29
C LYS A 27 -13.57 18.76 8.65
N ASP A 28 -12.79 18.34 9.63
CA ASP A 28 -13.15 18.58 11.02
C ASP A 28 -13.21 20.09 11.20
N LYS A 29 -14.43 20.61 11.14
CA LYS A 29 -14.74 21.99 11.49
C LYS A 29 -14.51 22.12 12.98
N LYS A 30 -13.33 22.59 13.39
CA LYS A 30 -13.17 23.34 14.64
C LYS A 30 -11.89 24.18 14.63
N HIS A 31 -12.12 25.48 14.86
CA HIS A 31 -11.19 26.57 15.18
C HIS A 31 -10.51 27.36 14.04
N HIS A 32 -11.21 28.44 13.67
CA HIS A 32 -10.77 29.84 13.59
C HIS A 32 -9.29 30.19 13.25
N HIS A 33 -9.18 31.08 12.26
CA HIS A 33 -8.15 32.13 12.08
C HIS A 33 -6.68 31.69 11.92
N LYS A 34 -6.22 31.64 10.67
CA LYS A 34 -5.48 32.76 10.05
C LYS A 34 -5.30 32.50 8.55
N ARG A 35 -5.17 33.60 7.83
CA ARG A 35 -5.22 33.74 6.37
C ARG A 35 -3.80 34.05 5.90
N TYR A 36 -3.39 33.41 4.80
CA TYR A 36 -2.34 33.83 3.87
C TYR A 36 -0.87 33.78 4.35
N ALA A 37 -0.29 32.58 4.44
CA ALA A 37 1.16 32.34 4.26
C ALA A 37 1.55 30.87 3.93
N GLU A 38 0.60 29.95 3.74
CA GLU A 38 0.88 28.50 3.59
C GLU A 38 0.68 28.07 2.14
N PHE A 39 1.67 28.29 1.27
CA PHE A 39 1.77 27.55 0.00
C PHE A 39 3.14 26.90 -0.22
N ALA A 40 4.14 27.21 0.63
CA ALA A 40 5.46 26.58 0.60
C ALA A 40 5.70 25.59 1.77
N ASP A 41 4.97 25.71 2.87
CA ASP A 41 5.15 24.90 4.11
C ASP A 41 4.47 23.51 4.03
N ASP A 42 3.41 23.39 3.21
CA ASP A 42 2.65 22.14 3.08
C ASP A 42 3.42 21.09 2.26
N SER A 43 4.35 21.46 1.37
CA SER A 43 5.13 20.47 0.61
C SER A 43 6.26 19.85 1.43
N GLU A 44 6.95 20.65 2.25
CA GLU A 44 8.05 20.17 3.10
C GLU A 44 7.52 19.31 4.24
N SER A 45 6.41 19.73 4.88
CA SER A 45 5.66 18.92 5.86
C SER A 45 5.17 17.59 5.24
N ARG A 46 4.61 17.62 4.02
CA ARG A 46 4.15 16.39 3.34
C ARG A 46 5.29 15.47 2.96
N LEU A 47 6.44 16.00 2.54
CA LEU A 47 7.63 15.21 2.26
C LEU A 47 8.14 14.53 3.52
N THR A 48 8.18 15.23 4.66
CA THR A 48 8.51 14.60 5.95
C THR A 48 7.46 13.57 6.41
N ASP A 49 6.18 13.79 6.13
CA ASP A 49 5.13 12.81 6.45
C ASP A 49 5.23 11.57 5.57
N LEU A 50 5.48 11.72 4.27
CA LEU A 50 5.72 10.60 3.35
C LEU A 50 6.99 9.83 3.71
N GLN A 51 8.08 10.53 4.07
CA GLN A 51 9.31 9.88 4.53
C GLN A 51 9.10 9.11 5.83
N ARG A 52 8.19 9.57 6.71
CA ARG A 52 7.83 8.84 7.93
C ARG A 52 7.03 7.57 7.64
N LEU A 53 6.20 7.56 6.60
CA LEU A 53 5.37 6.40 6.23
C LEU A 53 6.21 5.16 5.87
N PHE A 54 7.38 5.35 5.25
CA PHE A 54 8.26 4.26 4.81
C PHE A 54 9.56 4.17 5.60
N ASN A 55 9.59 4.63 6.86
CA ASN A 55 10.83 4.67 7.63
C ASN A 55 11.06 3.37 8.43
N PRO A 56 11.94 2.45 7.97
CA PRO A 56 12.23 1.21 8.69
C PRO A 56 13.07 1.45 9.96
N ASN A 57 13.58 2.67 10.17
CA ASN A 57 14.37 3.00 11.37
C ASN A 57 13.50 3.35 12.59
N LEU A 58 12.17 3.25 12.46
CA LEU A 58 11.29 3.36 13.61
C LEU A 58 11.39 2.10 14.47
N THR A 59 11.30 2.28 15.78
CA THR A 59 11.45 1.20 16.78
C THR A 59 10.48 0.05 16.56
N ASP A 60 9.33 0.32 15.96
CA ASP A 60 8.28 -0.66 15.66
C ASP A 60 8.72 -1.70 14.61
N TYR A 61 9.79 -1.43 13.87
CA TYR A 61 10.32 -2.30 12.81
C TYR A 61 11.63 -3.01 13.18
N PHE A 62 12.20 -2.77 14.38
CA PHE A 62 13.45 -3.40 14.82
C PHE A 62 13.29 -4.83 15.36
N PHE A 63 12.15 -5.48 15.09
CA PHE A 63 11.89 -6.84 15.56
C PHE A 63 12.58 -7.92 14.70
N ASP A 64 12.88 -7.63 13.44
CA ASP A 64 13.54 -8.55 12.50
C ASP A 64 14.23 -7.75 11.40
N LEU A 65 15.45 -8.15 11.02
CA LEU A 65 16.26 -7.43 10.04
C LEU A 65 15.69 -7.49 8.61
N ASN A 66 14.97 -8.57 8.28
CA ASN A 66 14.43 -8.81 6.95
C ASN A 66 12.96 -8.42 6.87
N LEU A 67 12.15 -8.83 7.86
CA LEU A 67 10.70 -8.61 7.86
C LEU A 67 10.29 -7.24 8.39
N GLY A 68 11.12 -6.60 9.21
CA GLY A 68 10.90 -5.24 9.70
C GLY A 68 10.73 -4.22 8.57
N PRO A 69 11.70 -4.13 7.64
CA PRO A 69 11.59 -3.26 6.47
C PRO A 69 10.35 -3.54 5.60
N LEU A 70 9.99 -4.81 5.40
CA LEU A 70 8.79 -5.15 4.64
C LEU A 70 7.51 -4.65 5.32
N LEU A 71 7.41 -4.81 6.65
CA LEU A 71 6.27 -4.28 7.39
C LEU A 71 6.18 -2.75 7.31
N SER A 72 7.32 -2.04 7.34
CA SER A 72 7.34 -0.59 7.14
C SER A 72 6.78 -0.19 5.77
N ARG A 73 7.07 -0.96 4.71
CA ARG A 73 6.53 -0.69 3.37
C ARG A 73 5.03 -0.94 3.31
N VAL A 74 4.55 -2.05 3.89
CA VAL A 74 3.10 -2.33 4.03
C VAL A 74 2.39 -1.18 4.73
N ASP A 75 2.90 -0.75 5.89
CA ASP A 75 2.34 0.39 6.63
C ASP A 75 2.39 1.68 5.80
N GLY A 76 3.46 1.88 5.02
CA GLY A 76 3.61 3.03 4.14
C GLY A 76 2.56 3.09 3.04
N TYR A 77 2.26 1.97 2.37
CA TYR A 77 1.18 1.90 1.38
C TYR A 77 -0.18 2.22 1.99
N TYR A 78 -0.48 1.68 3.17
CA TYR A 78 -1.74 1.96 3.85
C TYR A 78 -1.81 3.40 4.37
N GLY A 79 -0.68 3.98 4.75
CA GLY A 79 -0.57 5.40 5.06
C GLY A 79 -0.88 6.29 3.85
N LEU A 80 -0.39 5.92 2.66
CA LEU A 80 -0.74 6.60 1.41
C LEU A 80 -2.24 6.49 1.12
N LEU A 81 -2.81 5.28 1.21
CA LEU A 81 -4.24 5.03 1.02
C LEU A 81 -5.12 5.69 2.10
N GLY A 82 -4.55 6.18 3.19
CA GLY A 82 -5.27 6.78 4.31
C GLY A 82 -6.09 5.77 5.12
N VAL A 83 -5.62 4.52 5.17
CA VAL A 83 -6.30 3.41 5.86
C VAL A 83 -5.66 3.23 7.25
N GLU A 84 -6.28 3.80 8.27
CA GLU A 84 -5.76 3.73 9.64
C GLU A 84 -6.13 2.43 10.37
N ASP A 85 -7.31 1.89 10.08
CA ASP A 85 -7.85 0.71 10.76
C ASP A 85 -7.20 -0.59 10.26
N GLU A 86 -6.59 -1.37 11.17
CA GLU A 86 -5.87 -2.60 10.81
C GLU A 86 -6.77 -3.66 10.16
N GLN A 87 -8.04 -3.79 10.58
CA GLN A 87 -8.96 -4.77 9.99
C GLN A 87 -9.30 -4.39 8.55
N CYS A 88 -9.45 -3.10 8.28
CA CYS A 88 -9.63 -2.60 6.93
C CYS A 88 -8.38 -2.78 6.05
N ARG A 89 -7.17 -2.73 6.62
CA ARG A 89 -5.95 -3.08 5.87
C ARG A 89 -5.95 -4.56 5.47
N TYR A 90 -6.28 -5.47 6.39
CA TYR A 90 -6.37 -6.91 6.07
C TYR A 90 -7.45 -7.21 5.03
N LEU A 91 -8.58 -6.49 5.08
CA LEU A 91 -9.61 -6.58 4.05
C LEU A 91 -9.05 -6.21 2.66
N ILE A 92 -8.26 -5.13 2.57
CA ILE A 92 -7.61 -4.72 1.32
C ILE A 92 -6.58 -5.74 0.86
N ASP A 93 -5.74 -6.28 1.75
CA ASP A 93 -4.81 -7.36 1.41
C ASP A 93 -5.54 -8.56 0.79
N CYS A 94 -6.65 -8.96 1.41
CA CYS A 94 -7.47 -10.06 0.89
C CYS A 94 -8.05 -9.74 -0.50
N TYR A 95 -8.60 -8.54 -0.70
CA TYR A 95 -9.07 -8.13 -2.02
C TYR A 95 -7.94 -8.04 -3.04
N ALA A 96 -6.75 -7.57 -2.66
CA ALA A 96 -5.58 -7.55 -3.52
C ALA A 96 -5.19 -8.95 -4.00
N GLY A 97 -5.24 -9.94 -3.09
CA GLY A 97 -5.00 -11.34 -3.43
C GLY A 97 -6.09 -11.95 -4.32
N ASN A 98 -7.36 -11.57 -4.13
CA ASN A 98 -8.52 -12.14 -4.85
C ASN A 98 -8.75 -11.50 -6.23
N LEU A 99 -8.61 -10.17 -6.33
CA LEU A 99 -8.86 -9.39 -7.53
C LEU A 99 -7.64 -9.31 -8.45
N GLY A 100 -6.42 -9.50 -7.90
CA GLY A 100 -5.19 -9.55 -8.69
C GLY A 100 -5.03 -8.33 -9.60
N GLU A 101 -5.03 -8.55 -10.91
CA GLU A 101 -4.85 -7.52 -11.94
C GLU A 101 -5.87 -6.37 -11.84
N ASP A 102 -7.11 -6.64 -11.43
CA ASP A 102 -8.14 -5.60 -11.31
C ASP A 102 -7.77 -4.55 -10.24
N LEU A 103 -6.97 -4.93 -9.25
CA LEU A 103 -6.46 -4.04 -8.19
C LEU A 103 -5.04 -3.55 -8.44
N SER A 104 -4.45 -3.86 -9.59
CA SER A 104 -3.13 -3.37 -9.96
C SER A 104 -3.13 -1.84 -10.00
N PRO A 105 -2.13 -1.16 -9.40
CA PRO A 105 -0.84 -1.72 -8.98
C PRO A 105 -0.73 -2.09 -7.50
N ILE A 106 -1.79 -1.91 -6.70
CA ILE A 106 -1.76 -2.21 -5.26
C ILE A 106 -1.48 -3.69 -5.02
N SER A 107 -2.14 -4.56 -5.78
CA SER A 107 -1.93 -6.00 -5.74
C SER A 107 -0.51 -6.40 -6.11
N ASP A 108 0.10 -5.77 -7.10
CA ASP A 108 1.47 -6.08 -7.54
C ASP A 108 2.52 -5.68 -6.51
N LEU A 109 2.36 -4.50 -5.89
CA LEU A 109 3.23 -4.03 -4.81
C LEU A 109 3.18 -4.98 -3.61
N LEU A 110 1.97 -5.35 -3.16
CA LEU A 110 1.78 -6.29 -2.06
C LEU A 110 2.30 -7.69 -2.39
N LEU A 111 2.01 -8.18 -3.60
CA LEU A 111 2.51 -9.47 -4.09
C LEU A 111 4.04 -9.54 -4.06
N THR A 112 4.71 -8.47 -4.48
CA THR A 112 6.17 -8.38 -4.48
C THR A 112 6.72 -8.47 -3.06
N LEU A 113 6.18 -7.67 -2.12
CA LEU A 113 6.58 -7.73 -0.70
C LEU A 113 6.40 -9.12 -0.09
N TYR A 114 5.25 -9.76 -0.36
CA TYR A 114 4.95 -11.07 0.20
C TYR A 114 5.79 -12.19 -0.42
N ARG A 115 6.10 -12.12 -1.72
CA ARG A 115 7.05 -13.05 -2.35
C ARG A 115 8.44 -12.90 -1.77
N THR A 116 8.95 -11.67 -1.62
CA THR A 116 10.25 -11.42 -0.97
C THR A 116 10.27 -11.99 0.45
N SER A 117 9.16 -11.90 1.19
CA SER A 117 9.08 -12.46 2.54
C SER A 117 9.20 -13.98 2.61
N GLU A 118 8.86 -14.70 1.53
CA GLU A 118 8.96 -16.17 1.47
C GLU A 118 10.40 -16.64 1.27
N GLU A 119 11.31 -15.76 0.85
CA GLU A 119 12.74 -16.04 0.69
C GLU A 119 13.49 -16.02 2.04
N PHE A 120 12.89 -15.44 3.08
CA PHE A 120 13.50 -15.30 4.39
C PHE A 120 13.17 -16.48 5.31
N GLU A 121 14.13 -16.82 6.18
CA GLU A 121 13.90 -17.80 7.23
C GLU A 121 12.80 -17.31 8.19
N ARG A 122 11.97 -18.24 8.66
CA ARG A 122 10.95 -17.92 9.65
C ARG A 122 11.62 -17.51 10.96
N PRO A 123 11.28 -16.35 11.55
CA PRO A 123 11.90 -15.93 12.79
C PRO A 123 11.63 -16.91 13.92
N SER A 124 12.64 -17.12 14.76
CA SER A 124 12.56 -18.00 15.94
C SER A 124 11.88 -17.34 17.13
N THR A 125 11.71 -16.01 17.09
CA THR A 125 11.10 -15.22 18.17
C THR A 125 9.76 -14.64 17.74
N PHE A 126 8.81 -14.57 18.68
CA PHE A 126 7.49 -14.01 18.43
C PHE A 126 7.41 -12.59 18.99
N SER A 127 7.05 -11.63 18.14
CA SER A 127 6.77 -10.25 18.51
C SER A 127 5.42 -9.81 17.94
N ARG A 128 4.79 -8.80 18.54
CA ARG A 128 3.51 -8.25 18.05
C ARG A 128 3.63 -7.72 16.60
N PRO A 129 4.67 -6.95 16.24
CA PRO A 129 4.85 -6.52 14.85
C PRO A 129 5.03 -7.68 13.87
N LEU A 130 5.76 -8.73 14.27
CA LEU A 130 5.91 -9.93 13.44
C LEU A 130 4.57 -10.61 13.16
N LEU A 131 3.74 -10.76 14.19
CA LEU A 131 2.38 -11.29 14.04
C LEU A 131 1.52 -10.40 13.14
N ARG A 132 1.67 -9.08 13.22
CA ARG A 132 0.98 -8.13 12.34
C ARG A 132 1.39 -8.33 10.88
N PHE A 133 2.69 -8.44 10.60
CA PHE A 133 3.18 -8.72 9.25
C PHE A 133 2.58 -10.02 8.69
N PHE A 134 2.59 -11.09 9.49
CA PHE A 134 2.00 -12.35 9.02
C PHE A 134 0.48 -12.29 8.84
N ARG A 135 -0.25 -11.47 9.62
CA ARG A 135 -1.69 -11.27 9.38
C ARG A 135 -1.95 -10.66 8.00
N HIS A 136 -1.16 -9.66 7.60
CA HIS A 136 -1.21 -9.09 6.26
C HIS A 136 -0.92 -10.15 5.18
N TYR A 137 0.20 -10.86 5.31
CA TYR A 137 0.58 -11.95 4.40
C TYR A 137 -0.53 -13.02 4.26
N TRP A 138 -1.11 -13.47 5.37
CA TRP A 138 -2.15 -14.50 5.35
C TRP A 138 -3.49 -13.98 4.81
N ALA A 139 -3.82 -12.71 5.04
CA ALA A 139 -5.01 -12.10 4.45
C ALA A 139 -4.91 -12.10 2.92
N PHE A 140 -3.76 -11.68 2.38
CA PHE A 140 -3.48 -11.72 0.95
C PHE A 140 -3.56 -13.16 0.40
N LYS A 141 -2.86 -14.09 1.04
CA LYS A 141 -2.83 -15.50 0.61
C LYS A 141 -4.22 -16.16 0.62
N LYS A 142 -5.07 -15.83 1.59
CA LYS A 142 -6.46 -16.29 1.63
C LYS A 142 -7.22 -15.83 0.38
N GLY A 143 -7.11 -14.54 0.05
CA GLY A 143 -7.69 -13.97 -1.17
C GLY A 143 -7.22 -14.69 -2.43
N SER A 144 -5.92 -14.98 -2.54
CA SER A 144 -5.34 -15.67 -3.71
C SER A 144 -5.65 -17.17 -3.78
N SER A 145 -6.07 -17.80 -2.68
CA SER A 145 -6.23 -19.26 -2.62
C SER A 145 -7.47 -19.80 -3.33
N ARG A 146 -8.50 -18.97 -3.52
CA ARG A 146 -9.77 -19.38 -4.13
C ARG A 146 -10.32 -18.27 -5.00
N GLN A 147 -10.70 -18.63 -6.23
CA GLN A 147 -11.52 -17.77 -7.07
C GLN A 147 -12.81 -17.44 -6.31
N SER A 148 -13.10 -16.15 -6.10
CA SER A 148 -14.26 -15.64 -5.35
C SER A 148 -14.27 -15.92 -3.83
N PHE A 149 -13.12 -15.78 -3.16
CA PHE A 149 -13.09 -15.73 -1.69
C PHE A 149 -13.84 -14.50 -1.16
N ASP A 150 -14.73 -14.70 -0.17
CA ASP A 150 -15.49 -13.61 0.44
C ASP A 150 -14.67 -12.92 1.55
N CYS A 151 -13.80 -11.99 1.11
CA CYS A 151 -12.99 -11.17 2.00
C CYS A 151 -13.82 -10.36 3.01
N LYS A 152 -15.03 -9.95 2.64
CA LYS A 152 -15.88 -9.10 3.48
C LYS A 152 -16.47 -9.87 4.67
N THR A 153 -16.83 -11.13 4.45
CA THR A 153 -17.25 -12.02 5.54
C THR A 153 -16.08 -12.36 6.47
N GLU A 154 -14.89 -12.59 5.92
CA GLU A 154 -13.69 -12.91 6.71
C GLU A 154 -13.24 -11.73 7.58
N PHE A 155 -13.23 -10.51 7.03
CA PHE A 155 -12.79 -9.29 7.71
C PHE A 155 -13.97 -8.35 7.97
N ASN A 156 -15.00 -8.89 8.62
CA ASN A 156 -16.28 -8.20 8.87
C ASN A 156 -16.20 -7.06 9.90
N GLU A 157 -15.10 -6.95 10.64
CA GLU A 157 -14.84 -5.86 11.59
C GLU A 157 -14.55 -4.53 10.87
N CYS A 158 -14.16 -4.57 9.60
CA CYS A 158 -14.04 -3.37 8.78
C CYS A 158 -15.43 -2.88 8.33
N ASN A 159 -15.87 -1.76 8.91
CA ASN A 159 -17.16 -1.13 8.60
C ASN A 159 -17.19 -0.37 7.26
N GLN A 160 -16.08 -0.34 6.53
CA GLN A 160 -15.95 0.37 5.27
C GLN A 160 -15.87 -0.63 4.12
N ASP A 161 -16.46 -0.23 2.99
CA ASP A 161 -16.38 -1.04 1.78
C ASP A 161 -15.05 -0.76 1.05
N VAL A 162 -14.49 -1.76 0.36
CA VAL A 162 -13.23 -1.59 -0.40
C VAL A 162 -13.31 -0.43 -1.40
N ASN A 163 -14.50 -0.19 -1.96
CA ASN A 163 -14.80 0.92 -2.85
C ASN A 163 -14.65 2.31 -2.21
N GLN A 164 -14.58 2.39 -0.88
CA GLN A 164 -14.36 3.65 -0.15
C GLN A 164 -12.89 3.99 0.00
N PHE A 165 -12.01 2.99 -0.05
CA PHE A 165 -10.55 3.18 0.03
C PHE A 165 -9.92 3.41 -1.34
N ILE A 166 -10.49 2.79 -2.37
CA ILE A 166 -9.90 2.78 -3.71
C ILE A 166 -10.71 3.67 -4.62
N ASN A 167 -10.06 4.70 -5.16
CA ASN A 167 -10.63 5.45 -6.27
C ASN A 167 -10.44 4.67 -7.58
N TRP A 168 -11.42 3.83 -7.90
CA TRP A 168 -11.45 3.00 -9.09
C TRP A 168 -11.30 3.76 -10.41
N THR A 169 -11.84 4.99 -10.50
CA THR A 169 -11.69 5.79 -11.73
C THR A 169 -10.24 6.19 -11.95
N ALA A 170 -9.57 6.62 -10.89
CA ALA A 170 -8.15 6.96 -10.97
C ALA A 170 -7.28 5.70 -11.17
N LEU A 171 -7.65 4.57 -10.55
CA LEU A 171 -6.98 3.29 -10.76
C LEU A 171 -7.03 2.87 -12.24
N LYS A 172 -8.22 2.88 -12.85
CA LYS A 172 -8.39 2.54 -14.27
C LYS A 172 -7.65 3.50 -15.20
N PHE A 173 -7.70 4.80 -14.91
CA PHE A 173 -6.92 5.78 -15.64
C PHE A 173 -5.43 5.47 -15.60
N TRP A 174 -4.90 5.11 -14.42
CA TRP A 174 -3.49 4.72 -14.28
C TRP A 174 -3.15 3.44 -15.02
N GLN A 175 -4.02 2.42 -15.00
CA GLN A 175 -3.84 1.18 -15.76
C GLN A 175 -3.84 1.43 -17.27
N GLU A 176 -4.72 2.29 -17.77
CA GLU A 176 -4.72 2.70 -19.18
C GLU A 176 -3.47 3.51 -19.53
N LEU A 177 -3.02 4.40 -18.64
CA LEU A 177 -1.81 5.18 -18.86
C LEU A 177 -0.55 4.30 -18.83
N SER A 178 -0.46 3.34 -17.91
CA SER A 178 0.69 2.45 -17.79
C SER A 178 0.81 1.52 -19.00
N THR A 179 -0.31 1.02 -19.53
CA THR A 179 -0.33 0.21 -20.75
C THR A 179 0.08 1.00 -21.99
N LEU A 180 -0.30 2.28 -22.09
CA LEU A 180 0.10 3.15 -23.20
C LEU A 180 1.59 3.51 -23.19
N LEU A 181 2.20 3.56 -22.01
CA LEU A 181 3.57 4.03 -21.80
C LEU A 181 4.55 2.94 -21.37
N SER A 182 4.13 1.66 -21.33
CA SER A 182 4.90 0.52 -20.79
C SER A 182 5.50 0.80 -19.41
N LEU A 183 4.75 1.48 -18.52
CA LEU A 183 5.27 1.86 -17.21
C LEU A 183 5.33 0.64 -16.29
N GLN A 184 6.51 0.35 -15.76
CA GLN A 184 6.71 -0.63 -14.71
C GLN A 184 6.90 0.06 -13.37
N LEU A 185 6.15 -0.40 -12.37
CA LEU A 185 6.30 0.05 -10.99
C LEU A 185 7.29 -0.86 -10.29
N GLN A 186 8.40 -0.27 -9.85
CA GLN A 186 9.34 -0.92 -8.95
C GLN A 186 9.37 -0.15 -7.64
N ASP A 187 9.22 -0.88 -6.56
CA ASP A 187 9.38 -0.39 -5.20
C ASP A 187 10.86 -0.62 -4.83
N GLU A 188 11.66 0.45 -4.78
CA GLU A 188 13.08 0.40 -4.36
C GLU A 188 13.24 -0.27 -2.99
#